data_AF-A0A958GAP3-F1
#
_entry.id   AF-A0A958GAP3-F1
#
_cell.length_a   1.000
_cell.length_b   1.000
_cell.length_c   1.000
_cell.angle_alpha   90.00
_cell.angle_beta   90.00
_cell.angle_gamma   90.00
#
_symmetry.space_group_name_H-M   'P 1'
#
loop_
_entity.id
_entity.type
_entity.pdbx_description
1 polymer ?
#
loop_
_entity_poly.entity_id
_entity_poly.type
_entity_poly.pdbx_seq_one_letter_code
_entity_poly.pdbx_strand_id
1 'polypeptide(L)'
;ANPLYRVRYAEAAPPLECFSKTYHDPFNPQENFCAVMTCSDADEACPTVFGAAERIPIRYDDPKAFDGTSQETEKYDERCRQIAREMLYAFSQITVPPIKKE
;
A
#
# COMPACT_ATOMS: atom_id res chain seq x y z
N ALA A 1 11.29 -15.49 9.44
CA ALA A 1 11.41 -14.29 8.60
C ALA A 1 10.31 -14.32 7.56
N ASN A 2 9.69 -13.19 7.25
CA ASN A 2 8.67 -13.12 6.20
C ASN A 2 9.32 -13.31 4.82
N PRO A 3 8.62 -13.90 3.84
CA PRO A 3 9.15 -14.08 2.49
C PRO A 3 9.45 -12.74 1.82
N LEU A 4 10.56 -12.69 1.09
CA LEU A 4 10.98 -11.54 0.28
C LEU A 4 10.54 -11.72 -1.17
N TYR A 5 9.82 -10.74 -1.69
CA TYR A 5 9.36 -10.68 -3.08
C TYR A 5 10.09 -9.59 -3.84
N ARG A 6 10.39 -9.85 -5.12
CA ARG A 6 10.96 -8.86 -6.04
C ARG A 6 9.94 -8.52 -7.13
N VAL A 7 9.39 -7.32 -7.07
CA VAL A 7 8.31 -6.86 -7.97
C VAL A 7 8.91 -5.96 -9.05
N ARG A 8 8.76 -6.33 -10.32
CA ARG A 8 9.13 -5.47 -11.47
C ARG A 8 7.89 -4.78 -12.01
N TYR A 9 7.95 -3.46 -12.14
CA TYR A 9 6.86 -2.63 -12.70
C TYR A 9 7.23 -1.95 -14.03
N ALA A 10 8.52 -1.90 -14.38
CA ALA A 10 9.01 -1.41 -15.66
C ALA A 10 10.33 -2.12 -16.02
N GLU A 11 10.64 -2.22 -17.32
CA GLU A 11 11.83 -2.91 -17.81
C GLU A 11 13.13 -2.24 -17.35
N ALA A 12 13.18 -0.91 -17.43
CA ALA A 12 14.36 -0.11 -17.07
C ALA A 12 14.45 0.23 -15.57
N ALA A 13 13.42 -0.07 -14.77
CA ALA A 13 13.41 0.23 -13.35
C ALA A 13 13.99 -0.93 -12.51
N PRO A 14 14.72 -0.65 -11.42
CA PRO A 14 15.11 -1.68 -10.48
C PRO A 14 13.85 -2.32 -9.85
N PRO A 15 13.87 -3.65 -9.58
CA PRO A 15 12.77 -4.31 -8.90
C PRO A 15 12.60 -3.76 -7.48
N LEU A 16 11.35 -3.66 -7.04
CA LEU A 16 11.00 -3.33 -5.66
C LEU A 16 11.17 -4.56 -4.78
N GLU A 17 11.81 -4.39 -3.63
CA GLU A 17 11.90 -5.43 -2.60
C GLU A 17 10.74 -5.29 -1.60
N CYS A 18 9.83 -6.25 -1.65
CA CYS A 18 8.59 -6.23 -0.88
C CYS A 18 8.55 -7.41 0.10
N PHE A 19 8.28 -7.13 1.36
CA PHE A 19 8.08 -8.15 2.40
C PHE A 19 7.22 -7.55 3.51
N SER A 20 6.52 -8.41 4.25
CA SER A 20 5.79 -7.97 5.44
C SER A 20 6.77 -7.58 6.54
N LYS A 21 6.62 -6.38 7.10
CA LYS A 21 7.48 -5.81 8.14
C LYS A 21 6.70 -4.85 9.02
N THR A 22 7.22 -4.55 10.21
CA THR A 22 6.60 -3.58 11.11
C THR A 22 6.89 -2.15 10.66
N TYR A 23 6.12 -1.18 11.14
CA TYR A 23 6.29 0.23 10.78
C TYR A 23 7.71 0.75 11.10
N HIS A 24 8.28 0.36 12.25
CA HIS A 24 9.62 0.77 12.69
C HIS A 24 10.77 -0.04 12.07
N ASP A 25 10.51 -0.92 11.11
CA ASP A 25 11.57 -1.65 10.42
C ASP A 25 12.50 -0.65 9.69
N PRO A 26 13.84 -0.75 9.87
CA PRO A 26 14.79 0.20 9.27
C PRO A 26 14.82 0.17 7.74
N PHE A 27 14.22 -0.85 7.11
CA PHE A 27 14.03 -0.88 5.67
C PHE A 27 13.02 0.17 5.19
N ASN A 28 12.05 0.55 6.03
CA ASN A 28 11.05 1.55 5.65
C ASN A 28 11.69 2.94 5.48
N PRO A 29 11.23 3.74 4.51
CA PRO A 29 11.64 5.13 4.41
C PRO A 29 11.31 5.88 5.70
N GLN A 30 12.23 6.73 6.14
CA GLN A 30 12.04 7.53 7.36
C GLN A 30 11.44 8.91 7.08
N GLU A 31 11.47 9.35 5.81
CA GLU A 31 10.95 10.64 5.34
C GLU A 31 10.56 10.58 3.86
N ASN A 32 9.83 11.59 3.38
CA ASN A 32 9.47 11.78 1.97
C ASN A 32 8.74 10.58 1.32
N PHE A 33 7.83 9.96 2.06
CA PHE A 33 7.00 8.87 1.56
C PHE A 33 5.50 9.16 1.72
N CYS A 34 4.66 8.46 0.95
CA CYS A 34 3.22 8.48 1.13
C CYS A 34 2.80 7.27 1.97
N ALA A 35 2.04 7.50 3.03
CA ALA A 35 1.49 6.45 3.87
C ALA A 35 0.05 6.14 3.42
N VAL A 36 -0.18 4.94 2.91
CA VAL A 36 -1.51 4.44 2.56
C VAL A 36 -2.01 3.55 3.71
N MET A 37 -3.07 3.98 4.40
CA MET A 37 -3.62 3.26 5.54
C MET A 37 -4.78 2.37 5.08
N THR A 38 -4.56 1.06 5.03
CA THR A 38 -5.49 0.10 4.39
C THR A 38 -6.48 -0.58 5.34
N CYS A 39 -6.16 -0.69 6.64
CA CYS A 39 -7.09 -1.24 7.63
C CYS A 39 -7.56 -0.15 8.60
N SER A 40 -8.80 -0.31 9.07
CA SER A 40 -9.39 0.53 10.13
C SER A 40 -8.52 0.55 11.39
N ASP A 41 -7.97 -0.61 11.76
CA ASP A 41 -7.24 -0.77 13.02
C ASP A 41 -5.91 -0.01 13.02
N ALA A 42 -5.17 -0.03 11.91
CA ALA A 42 -3.92 0.74 11.80
C ALA A 42 -4.20 2.25 11.64
N ASP A 43 -5.32 2.61 11.00
CA ASP A 43 -5.71 4.01 10.85
C ASP A 43 -6.10 4.65 12.19
N GLU A 44 -6.79 3.90 13.07
CA GLU A 44 -7.18 4.34 14.41
C GLU A 44 -6.01 4.29 15.41
N ALA A 45 -5.14 3.29 15.31
CA ALA A 45 -3.98 3.17 16.20
C ALA A 45 -2.87 4.20 15.93
N CYS A 46 -2.85 4.82 14.74
CA CYS A 46 -1.78 5.73 14.33
C CYS A 46 -2.34 6.96 13.59
N PRO A 47 -2.83 7.98 14.32
CA PRO A 47 -3.35 9.21 13.71
C PRO A 47 -2.28 10.00 12.94
N THR A 48 -0.99 9.81 13.27
CA THR A 48 0.14 10.51 12.67
C THR A 48 1.22 9.53 12.25
N VAL A 49 1.54 9.49 10.95
CA VAL A 49 2.67 8.72 10.41
C VAL A 49 3.86 9.67 10.24
N PHE A 50 4.85 9.57 11.13
CA PHE A 50 6.02 10.44 11.06
C PHE A 50 6.82 10.23 9.77
N GLY A 51 7.30 11.32 9.18
CA GLY A 51 8.06 11.31 7.93
C GLY A 51 7.22 11.16 6.66
N ALA A 52 5.92 10.87 6.78
CA ALA A 52 5.03 10.83 5.63
C ALA A 52 4.78 12.25 5.09
N ALA A 53 4.99 12.45 3.79
CA ALA A 53 4.63 13.67 3.09
C ALA A 53 3.10 13.77 2.92
N GLU A 54 2.45 12.62 2.71
CA GLU A 54 1.00 12.51 2.58
C GLU A 54 0.51 11.25 3.31
N ARG A 55 -0.69 11.34 3.90
CA ARG A 55 -1.36 10.24 4.58
C ARG A 55 -2.72 10.02 3.95
N ILE A 56 -2.89 8.89 3.28
CA ILE A 56 -4.09 8.58 2.50
C ILE A 56 -4.84 7.42 3.18
N PRO A 57 -5.93 7.70 3.91
CA PRO A 57 -6.75 6.67 4.51
C PRO A 57 -7.64 6.02 3.43
N ILE A 58 -7.38 4.74 3.14
CA ILE A 58 -8.14 3.96 2.17
C ILE A 58 -8.50 2.62 2.81
N ARG A 59 -9.54 2.63 3.64
CA ARG A 59 -9.89 1.52 4.53
C ARG A 59 -10.66 0.43 3.78
N TYR A 60 -10.28 -0.82 3.96
CA TYR A 60 -10.96 -1.99 3.40
C TYR A 60 -11.34 -2.99 4.49
N ASP A 61 -12.44 -3.71 4.27
CA ASP A 61 -12.77 -4.89 5.06
C ASP A 61 -11.84 -6.05 4.67
N ASP A 62 -11.14 -6.63 5.65
CA ASP A 62 -10.18 -7.71 5.41
C ASP A 62 -10.89 -8.96 4.85
N PRO A 63 -10.59 -9.40 3.61
CA PRO A 63 -11.21 -10.59 3.02
C PRO A 63 -10.87 -11.87 3.79
N LYS A 64 -9.89 -11.83 4.71
CA LYS A 64 -9.56 -12.89 5.64
C LYS A 64 -10.76 -13.41 6.44
N ALA A 65 -11.77 -12.58 6.67
CA ALA A 65 -13.01 -12.99 7.33
C ALA A 65 -13.74 -14.15 6.61
N PHE A 66 -13.43 -14.38 5.33
CA PHE A 66 -14.00 -15.43 4.49
C PHE A 66 -13.06 -16.63 4.30
N ASP A 67 -11.90 -16.67 4.96
CA ASP A 67 -10.97 -17.81 4.92
C ASP A 67 -11.71 -19.12 5.28
N GLY A 68 -11.53 -20.15 4.45
CA GLY A 68 -12.14 -21.48 4.60
C GLY A 68 -13.62 -21.56 4.19
N THR A 69 -14.22 -20.47 3.74
CA THR A 69 -15.63 -20.45 3.28
C THR A 69 -15.74 -20.66 1.77
N SER A 70 -16.96 -20.96 1.29
CA SER A 70 -17.23 -21.05 -0.15
C SER A 70 -17.12 -19.70 -0.88
N GLN A 71 -17.06 -18.59 -0.15
CA GLN A 71 -16.97 -17.22 -0.69
C GLN A 71 -15.54 -16.67 -0.69
N GLU A 72 -14.55 -17.42 -0.19
CA GLU A 72 -13.17 -16.96 -0.04
C GLU A 72 -12.63 -16.32 -1.32
N THR A 73 -12.58 -17.08 -2.42
CA THR A 73 -12.04 -16.60 -3.69
C THR A 73 -12.74 -15.33 -4.17
N GLU A 74 -14.07 -15.32 -4.17
CA GLU A 74 -14.87 -14.17 -4.62
C GLU A 74 -14.57 -12.91 -3.80
N LYS A 75 -14.43 -13.04 -2.48
CA LYS A 75 -14.20 -11.90 -1.58
C LYS A 75 -12.80 -11.33 -1.68
N TYR A 76 -11.78 -12.17 -1.85
CA TYR A 76 -10.43 -11.72 -2.16
C TYR A 76 -10.38 -10.99 -3.52
N ASP A 77 -11.09 -11.52 -4.52
CA ASP A 77 -11.22 -10.92 -5.85
C ASP A 77 -11.93 -9.55 -5.82
N GLU A 78 -13.01 -9.45 -5.05
CA GLU A 78 -13.76 -8.21 -4.82
C GLU A 78 -12.84 -7.13 -4.20
N ARG A 79 -12.11 -7.48 -3.13
CA ARG A 79 -11.22 -6.55 -2.43
C ARG A 79 -10.03 -6.15 -3.29
N CYS A 80 -9.45 -7.07 -4.05
CA CYS A 80 -8.39 -6.76 -5.00
C CYS A 80 -8.83 -5.70 -6.03
N ARG A 81 -10.03 -5.85 -6.63
CA ARG A 81 -10.58 -4.88 -7.59
C ARG A 81 -10.91 -3.53 -6.95
N GLN A 82 -11.32 -3.52 -5.68
CA GLN A 82 -11.52 -2.30 -4.93
C GLN A 82 -10.20 -1.55 -4.72
N ILE A 83 -9.18 -2.23 -4.18
CA ILE A 83 -7.84 -1.69 -3.94
C ILE A 83 -7.27 -1.10 -5.23
N ALA A 84 -7.34 -1.83 -6.34
CA ALA A 84 -6.82 -1.38 -7.63
C ALA A 84 -7.46 -0.06 -8.09
N ARG A 85 -8.80 0.09 -7.96
CA ARG A 85 -9.50 1.33 -8.33
C ARG A 85 -9.14 2.49 -7.44
N GLU A 86 -9.11 2.27 -6.13
CA GLU A 86 -8.87 3.35 -5.17
C GLU A 86 -7.41 3.82 -5.23
N MET A 87 -6.45 2.90 -5.43
CA MET A 87 -5.06 3.27 -5.71
C MET A 87 -4.94 4.05 -7.03
N LEU A 88 -5.57 3.58 -8.11
CA LEU A 88 -5.54 4.29 -9.38
C LEU A 88 -6.06 5.73 -9.22
N TYR A 89 -7.18 5.90 -8.51
CA TYR A 89 -7.74 7.21 -8.24
C TYR A 89 -6.80 8.06 -7.36
N ALA A 90 -6.27 7.52 -6.26
CA ALA A 90 -5.33 8.23 -5.39
C ALA A 90 -4.12 8.77 -6.18
N PHE A 91 -3.51 7.93 -7.03
CA PHE A 91 -2.41 8.36 -7.90
C PHE A 91 -2.84 9.40 -8.95
N SER A 92 -4.09 9.35 -9.44
CA SER A 92 -4.62 10.36 -10.36
C SER A 92 -4.78 11.76 -9.73
N GLN A 93 -4.92 11.83 -8.39
CA GLN A 93 -5.02 13.09 -7.66
C GLN A 93 -3.64 13.71 -7.36
N ILE A 94 -2.56 12.96 -7.56
CA ILE A 94 -1.20 13.46 -7.34
C ILE A 94 -0.81 14.35 -8.52
N THR A 95 -0.66 15.65 -8.27
CA THR A 95 -0.08 16.57 -9.24
C THR A 95 1.43 16.46 -9.16
N VAL A 96 2.07 15.79 -10.12
CA VAL A 96 3.53 15.73 -10.19
C VAL A 96 4.02 17.04 -10.84
N PRO A 97 4.77 17.91 -10.13
CA PRO A 97 5.42 19.03 -10.80
C PRO A 97 6.37 18.50 -11.88
N PRO A 98 6.52 19.18 -13.02
CA PRO A 98 7.36 18.69 -14.11
C PRO A 98 8.76 18.38 -13.60
N ILE A 99 9.23 17.16 -13.87
CA ILE A 99 10.59 16.73 -13.53
C ILE A 99 11.54 17.72 -14.20
N LYS A 100 12.30 18.48 -13.41
CA LYS A 100 13.42 19.28 -13.92
C LYS A 100 14.41 18.29 -14.52
N LYS A 101 14.50 18.26 -15.84
CA LYS A 101 15.61 17.61 -16.54
C LYS A 101 16.82 18.52 -16.31
N GLU A 102 17.81 18.02 -15.56
CA GLU A 102 19.18 18.57 -15.57
C GLU A 102 19.84 18.29 -16.92
#